data_AF-A0A960PEZ3-F1
#
_entry.id   AF-A0A960PEZ3-F1
#
_cell.length_a   1.000
_cell.length_b   1.000
_cell.length_c   1.000
_cell.angle_alpha   90.00
_cell.angle_beta   90.00
_cell.angle_gamma   90.00
#
_symmetry.space_group_name_H-M   'P 1'
#
loop_
_entity.id
_entity.type
_entity.pdbx_description
1 polymer ?
#
loop_
_entity_poly.entity_id
_entity_poly.type
_entity_poly.pdbx_seq_one_letter_code
_entity_poly.pdbx_strand_id
1 'polypeptide(L)'
;MKTSEKITWLLFAIVVVAVYLFALDLPLLGPDEPRYSQVAREMFERGDWITTTLGGFNWFEKPALLYWLQISFYKLFGVSEFSARLGSALFGLGTIGSMFLLGKSVTAGSRRTDDTGRDHVSTEDQNPALPYWLFLITASSIGLIAFARGASFDIILTFPVTASLVSFFVYDHSPKTTSVKSYMPLIAFYVFIGIALIGKGLVGIVFPFAIVAFYYLLR
;
A
#
# COMPACT_ATOMS: atom_id res chain seq x y z
N MET A 1 1.63 14.15 23.41
CA MET A 1 2.47 12.95 23.53
C MET A 1 3.80 13.33 24.16
N LYS A 2 4.16 12.67 25.25
CA LYS A 2 5.45 12.82 25.94
C LYS A 2 6.57 12.29 25.03
N THR A 3 7.80 12.77 25.21
CA THR A 3 8.97 12.32 24.40
C THR A 3 9.17 10.81 24.48
N SER A 4 8.94 10.20 25.65
CA SER A 4 8.98 8.75 25.85
C SER A 4 8.00 8.00 24.94
N GLU A 5 6.77 8.48 24.80
CA GLU A 5 5.74 7.85 23.96
C GLU A 5 6.11 7.89 22.47
N LYS A 6 6.71 9.00 22.00
CA LYS A 6 7.21 9.10 20.61
C LYS A 6 8.29 8.06 20.33
N ILE A 7 9.20 7.87 21.28
CA ILE A 7 10.28 6.87 21.18
C ILE A 7 9.67 5.46 21.14
N THR A 8 8.69 5.17 22.00
CA THR A 8 8.00 3.87 22.01
C THR A 8 7.38 3.56 20.64
N TRP A 9 6.65 4.50 20.04
CA TRP A 9 6.05 4.28 18.71
C TRP A 9 7.08 4.18 17.59
N LEU A 10 8.20 4.89 17.69
CA LEU A 10 9.31 4.73 16.75
C LEU A 10 9.92 3.32 16.86
N LEU A 11 10.12 2.81 18.08
CA LEU A 11 10.61 1.44 18.28
C LEU A 11 9.63 0.42 17.71
N PHE A 12 8.32 0.58 17.91
CA PHE A 12 7.32 -0.27 17.27
C PHE A 12 7.39 -0.22 15.74
N ALA A 13 7.55 0.97 15.15
CA ALA A 13 7.73 1.10 13.70
C ALA A 13 8.97 0.35 13.20
N ILE A 14 10.10 0.44 13.91
CA ILE A 14 11.33 -0.30 13.59
C ILE A 14 11.11 -1.80 13.68
N VAL A 15 10.43 -2.28 14.73
CA VAL A 15 10.11 -3.71 14.89
C VAL A 15 9.21 -4.20 13.75
N VAL A 16 8.21 -3.42 13.34
CA VAL A 16 7.34 -3.77 12.20
C VAL A 16 8.14 -3.86 10.91
N VAL A 17 9.01 -2.88 10.63
CA VAL A 17 9.91 -2.93 9.46
C VAL A 17 10.79 -4.17 9.51
N ALA A 18 11.39 -4.46 10.67
CA ALA A 18 12.22 -5.64 10.86
C ALA A 18 11.43 -6.93 10.59
N VAL A 19 10.21 -7.07 11.10
CA VAL A 19 9.34 -8.25 10.89
C VAL A 19 9.01 -8.45 9.40
N TYR A 20 8.66 -7.38 8.69
CA TYR A 20 8.27 -7.47 7.28
C TYR A 20 9.46 -7.70 6.34
N LEU A 21 10.67 -7.30 6.75
CA LEU A 21 11.92 -7.56 6.02
C LEU A 21 12.67 -8.81 6.53
N PHE A 22 12.15 -9.49 7.56
CA PHE A 22 12.83 -10.62 8.16
C PHE A 22 12.80 -11.85 7.24
N ALA A 23 13.97 -12.45 7.05
CA ALA A 23 14.16 -13.73 6.36
C ALA A 23 13.52 -13.78 4.96
N LEU A 24 13.64 -12.70 4.19
CA LEU A 24 13.19 -12.70 2.78
C LEU A 24 14.04 -13.62 1.89
N ASP A 25 15.27 -13.95 2.30
CA ASP A 25 16.18 -14.90 1.63
C ASP A 25 15.81 -16.38 1.79
N LEU A 26 14.71 -16.71 2.48
CA LEU A 26 14.26 -18.11 2.55
C LEU A 26 13.93 -18.65 1.14
N PRO A 27 13.95 -19.97 0.92
CA PRO A 27 13.52 -20.54 -0.35
C PRO A 27 12.11 -20.08 -0.76
N LEU A 28 11.89 -19.93 -2.06
CA LEU A 28 10.57 -19.59 -2.61
C LEU A 28 9.57 -20.71 -2.29
N LEU A 29 8.36 -20.32 -1.86
CA LEU A 29 7.35 -21.27 -1.38
C LEU A 29 6.20 -21.42 -2.38
N GLY A 30 5.65 -22.64 -2.42
CA GLY A 30 4.50 -22.95 -3.25
C GLY A 30 4.76 -22.83 -4.76
N PRO A 31 3.70 -22.87 -5.58
CA PRO A 31 3.84 -22.81 -7.04
C PRO A 31 3.99 -21.39 -7.58
N ASP A 32 3.53 -20.39 -6.83
CA ASP A 32 3.37 -19.03 -7.34
C ASP A 32 4.65 -18.21 -7.22
N GLU A 33 5.33 -18.23 -6.07
CA GLU A 33 6.56 -17.45 -5.89
C GLU A 33 7.67 -17.86 -6.87
N PRO A 34 7.99 -19.16 -7.05
CA PRO A 34 8.99 -19.58 -8.03
C PRO A 34 8.58 -19.21 -9.46
N ARG A 35 7.30 -19.36 -9.80
CA ARG A 35 6.80 -19.03 -11.14
C ARG A 35 6.98 -17.54 -11.45
N TYR A 36 6.53 -16.66 -10.56
CA TYR A 36 6.62 -15.22 -10.80
C TYR A 36 8.06 -14.73 -10.81
N SER A 37 8.88 -15.26 -9.89
CA SER A 37 10.31 -14.92 -9.82
C SER A 37 11.06 -15.40 -11.07
N GLN A 38 10.71 -16.59 -11.60
CA GLN A 38 11.28 -17.09 -12.84
C GLN A 38 10.89 -16.23 -14.05
N VAL A 39 9.62 -15.80 -14.15
CA VAL A 39 9.18 -14.87 -15.19
C VAL A 39 9.98 -13.56 -15.14
N ALA A 40 10.09 -12.95 -13.95
CA ALA A 40 10.89 -11.73 -13.78
C ALA A 40 12.36 -11.95 -14.14
N ARG A 41 12.92 -13.10 -13.79
CA ARG A 41 14.30 -13.46 -14.11
C ARG A 41 14.51 -13.58 -15.62
N GLU A 42 13.64 -14.27 -16.34
CA GLU A 42 13.73 -14.37 -17.80
C GLU A 42 13.61 -13.00 -18.49
N MET A 43 12.68 -12.16 -18.02
CA MET A 43 12.57 -10.77 -18.50
C MET A 43 13.85 -9.97 -18.23
N PHE A 44 14.44 -10.12 -17.04
CA PHE A 44 15.69 -9.47 -16.66
C PHE A 44 16.87 -9.92 -17.53
N GLU A 45 17.07 -11.22 -17.70
CA GLU A 45 18.16 -11.81 -18.49
C GLU A 45 18.04 -11.45 -19.99
N ARG A 46 16.82 -11.35 -20.51
CA ARG A 46 16.55 -10.92 -21.90
C ARG A 46 16.65 -9.41 -22.11
N GLY A 47 16.62 -8.61 -21.04
CA GLY A 47 16.50 -7.15 -21.13
C GLY A 47 15.16 -6.65 -21.67
N ASP A 48 14.16 -7.52 -21.79
CA ASP A 48 12.81 -7.21 -22.28
C ASP A 48 11.85 -7.06 -21.09
N TRP A 49 11.47 -5.81 -20.81
CA TRP A 49 10.58 -5.47 -19.68
C TRP A 49 9.10 -5.54 -20.04
N ILE A 50 8.77 -5.91 -21.27
CA ILE A 50 7.40 -5.90 -21.79
C ILE A 50 6.89 -7.34 -21.95
N THR A 51 7.64 -8.19 -22.65
CA THR A 51 7.16 -9.55 -22.99
C THR A 51 7.52 -10.55 -21.90
N THR A 52 6.52 -10.97 -21.14
CA THR A 52 6.65 -12.01 -20.11
C THR A 52 6.83 -13.40 -20.73
N THR A 53 7.85 -14.12 -20.27
CA THR A 53 8.11 -15.52 -20.66
C THR A 53 8.26 -16.40 -19.44
N LEU A 54 7.87 -17.67 -19.58
CA LEU A 54 8.09 -18.72 -18.59
C LEU A 54 8.56 -19.98 -19.30
N GLY A 55 9.77 -20.45 -18.98
CA GLY A 55 10.40 -21.57 -19.67
C GLY A 55 10.64 -21.28 -21.16
N GLY A 56 10.84 -20.01 -21.52
CA GLY A 56 11.04 -19.58 -22.91
C GLY A 56 9.77 -19.43 -23.75
N PHE A 57 8.59 -19.71 -23.20
CA PHE A 57 7.31 -19.50 -23.88
C PHE A 57 6.61 -18.23 -23.40
N ASN A 58 5.85 -17.57 -24.27
CA ASN A 58 5.04 -16.41 -23.89
C ASN A 58 4.05 -16.77 -22.78
N TRP A 59 3.95 -15.91 -21.77
CA TRP A 59 3.09 -16.13 -20.61
C TRP A 59 2.33 -14.84 -20.26
N PHE A 60 1.13 -14.63 -20.81
CA PHE A 60 0.37 -13.38 -20.68
C PHE A 60 -0.77 -13.45 -19.66
N GLU A 61 -0.49 -14.10 -18.51
CA GLU A 61 -1.50 -14.35 -17.47
C GLU A 61 -1.61 -13.21 -16.44
N LYS A 62 -0.52 -12.46 -16.20
CA LYS A 62 -0.49 -11.40 -15.19
C LYS A 62 0.08 -10.08 -15.73
N PRO A 63 -0.36 -8.94 -15.17
CA PRO A 63 0.21 -7.63 -15.47
C PRO A 63 1.67 -7.47 -15.02
N ALA A 64 2.33 -6.40 -15.48
CA ALA A 64 3.77 -6.26 -15.39
C ALA A 64 4.32 -5.71 -14.05
N LEU A 65 3.49 -5.13 -13.17
CA LEU A 65 4.01 -4.36 -12.02
C LEU A 65 4.88 -5.18 -11.05
N LEU A 66 4.45 -6.41 -10.72
CA LEU A 66 5.27 -7.27 -9.85
C LEU A 66 6.63 -7.55 -10.51
N TYR A 67 6.63 -7.88 -11.80
CA TYR A 67 7.86 -8.16 -12.55
C TYR A 67 8.76 -6.94 -12.60
N TRP A 68 8.24 -5.74 -12.88
CA TRP A 68 9.02 -4.52 -12.87
C TRP A 68 9.65 -4.23 -11.52
N LEU A 69 8.94 -4.48 -10.42
CA LEU A 69 9.50 -4.36 -9.07
C LEU A 69 10.64 -5.36 -8.86
N GLN A 70 10.41 -6.64 -9.18
CA GLN A 70 11.43 -7.69 -9.03
C GLN A 70 12.67 -7.41 -9.89
N ILE A 71 12.50 -7.07 -11.16
CA ILE A 71 13.60 -6.74 -12.07
C ILE A 71 14.37 -5.51 -11.56
N SER A 72 13.68 -4.50 -11.02
CA SER A 72 14.33 -3.32 -10.44
C SER A 72 15.22 -3.71 -9.26
N PHE A 73 14.77 -4.61 -8.39
CA PHE A 73 15.59 -5.09 -7.27
C PHE A 73 16.67 -6.10 -7.70
N TYR A 74 16.44 -6.91 -8.75
CA TYR A 74 17.48 -7.73 -9.36
C TYR A 74 18.64 -6.89 -9.90
N LYS A 75 18.34 -5.71 -10.48
CA LYS A 75 19.38 -4.75 -10.90
C LYS A 75 20.20 -4.19 -9.73
N LEU A 76 19.58 -3.98 -8.57
CA LEU A 76 20.22 -3.33 -7.41
C LEU A 76 21.00 -4.30 -6.52
N PHE A 77 20.45 -5.50 -6.31
CA PHE A 77 20.93 -6.46 -5.31
C PHE A 77 21.29 -7.83 -5.89
N GLY A 78 21.09 -8.03 -7.20
CA GLY A 78 21.26 -9.32 -7.86
C GLY A 78 20.01 -10.19 -7.80
N VAL A 79 20.02 -11.27 -8.60
CA VAL A 79 18.92 -12.24 -8.66
C VAL A 79 18.98 -13.13 -7.42
N SER A 80 18.02 -12.94 -6.52
CA SER A 80 17.87 -13.71 -5.27
C SER A 80 16.42 -13.69 -4.78
N GLU A 81 16.12 -14.55 -3.82
CA GLU A 81 14.83 -14.61 -3.12
C GLU A 81 14.51 -13.31 -2.39
N PHE A 82 15.51 -12.69 -1.75
CA PHE A 82 15.38 -11.38 -1.13
C PHE A 82 14.92 -10.32 -2.13
N SER A 83 15.62 -10.19 -3.26
CA SER A 83 15.28 -9.23 -4.30
C SER A 83 13.88 -9.48 -4.89
N ALA A 84 13.49 -10.76 -5.00
CA ALA A 84 12.20 -11.17 -5.51
C ALA A 84 11.02 -10.77 -4.60
N ARG A 85 11.26 -10.67 -3.28
CA ARG A 85 10.24 -10.38 -2.25
C ARG A 85 10.30 -8.95 -1.72
N LEU A 86 11.41 -8.23 -1.90
CA LEU A 86 11.61 -6.91 -1.32
C LEU A 86 10.50 -5.93 -1.74
N GLY A 87 10.12 -5.91 -3.02
CA GLY A 87 9.03 -5.06 -3.51
C GLY A 87 7.69 -5.38 -2.83
N SER A 88 7.37 -6.67 -2.68
CA SER A 88 6.17 -7.15 -1.99
C SER A 88 6.15 -6.71 -0.52
N ALA A 89 7.29 -6.79 0.16
CA ALA A 89 7.42 -6.37 1.56
C ALA A 89 7.21 -4.86 1.72
N LEU A 90 7.77 -4.07 0.80
CA LEU A 90 7.58 -2.61 0.77
C LEU A 90 6.11 -2.22 0.52
N PHE A 91 5.39 -2.97 -0.32
CA PHE A 91 3.94 -2.75 -0.51
C PHE A 91 3.16 -3.11 0.77
N GLY A 92 3.53 -4.17 1.49
CA GLY A 92 2.97 -4.46 2.82
C GLY A 92 3.16 -3.30 3.80
N LEU A 93 4.39 -2.77 3.88
CA LEU A 93 4.69 -1.59 4.71
C LEU A 93 3.93 -0.34 4.25
N GLY A 94 3.75 -0.15 2.95
CA GLY A 94 2.94 0.93 2.37
C GLY A 94 1.46 0.83 2.78
N THR A 95 0.92 -0.39 2.87
CA THR A 95 -0.46 -0.63 3.36
C THR A 95 -0.60 -0.18 4.80
N ILE A 96 0.34 -0.55 5.66
CA ILE A 96 0.37 -0.12 7.07
C ILE A 96 0.48 1.39 7.17
N GLY A 97 1.36 2.01 6.38
CA GLY A 97 1.51 3.46 6.30
C GLY A 97 0.21 4.16 5.89
N SER A 98 -0.51 3.60 4.92
CA SER A 98 -1.81 4.14 4.47
C SER A 98 -2.85 4.12 5.57
N MET A 99 -2.93 3.04 6.35
CA MET A 99 -3.84 2.94 7.49
C MET A 99 -3.48 3.90 8.63
N PHE A 100 -2.20 4.13 8.88
CA PHE A 100 -1.75 5.16 9.81
C PHE A 100 -2.16 6.57 9.34
N LEU A 101 -2.01 6.87 8.04
CA LEU A 101 -2.42 8.15 7.46
C LEU A 101 -3.93 8.37 7.54
N LEU A 102 -4.74 7.32 7.35
CA LEU A 102 -6.18 7.36 7.56
C LEU A 102 -6.52 7.76 9.00
N GLY A 103 -5.91 7.12 9.99
CA GLY A 103 -6.16 7.49 11.39
C GLY A 103 -5.78 8.93 11.67
N LYS A 104 -4.66 9.41 11.11
CA LYS A 104 -4.23 10.81 11.25
C LYS A 104 -5.22 11.78 10.60
N SER A 105 -5.79 11.46 9.44
CA SER A 105 -6.75 12.35 8.79
C SER A 105 -8.07 12.43 9.54
N VAL A 106 -8.54 11.32 10.10
CA VAL A 106 -9.73 11.29 10.96
C VAL A 106 -9.52 12.15 12.21
N THR A 107 -8.40 11.97 12.92
CA THR A 107 -8.09 12.79 14.11
C THR A 107 -7.86 14.27 13.77
N ALA A 108 -7.27 14.57 12.60
CA ALA A 108 -7.03 15.94 12.17
C ALA A 108 -8.31 16.67 11.73
N GLY A 109 -9.25 15.98 11.09
CA GLY A 109 -10.53 16.53 10.64
C GLY A 109 -11.44 17.01 11.79
N SER A 110 -11.23 16.53 13.02
CA SER A 110 -11.93 16.99 14.23
C SER A 110 -11.43 18.34 14.77
N ARG A 111 -10.40 18.97 14.18
CA ARG A 111 -10.00 20.35 14.47
C ARG A 111 -10.67 21.29 13.46
N ARG A 112 -11.92 21.67 13.75
CA ARG A 112 -12.69 22.61 12.92
C ARG A 112 -12.63 24.00 13.54
N THR A 113 -12.11 24.95 12.80
CA THR A 113 -12.22 26.39 13.10
C THR A 113 -13.51 26.89 12.47
N ASP A 114 -14.44 27.41 13.27
CA ASP A 114 -15.67 28.04 12.75
C ASP A 114 -15.35 29.39 12.10
N ASP A 115 -16.26 29.86 11.23
CA ASP A 115 -16.21 31.18 10.56
C ASP A 115 -16.16 32.39 11.53
N THR A 116 -16.33 32.16 12.84
CA THR A 116 -16.15 33.15 13.91
C THR A 116 -14.72 33.22 14.47
N GLY A 117 -13.77 32.44 13.91
CA GLY A 117 -12.40 32.33 14.42
C GLY A 117 -12.29 31.54 15.72
N ARG A 118 -13.35 30.84 16.14
CA ARG A 118 -13.36 29.97 17.31
C ARG A 118 -13.25 28.51 16.86
N ASP A 119 -12.27 27.80 17.39
CA ASP A 119 -12.15 26.36 17.18
C ASP A 119 -13.30 25.65 17.92
N HIS A 120 -14.30 25.18 17.17
CA HIS A 120 -15.29 24.25 17.69
C HIS A 120 -14.67 22.85 17.67
N VAL A 121 -14.01 22.52 18.77
CA VAL A 121 -13.53 21.17 19.05
C VAL A 121 -14.75 20.34 19.44
N SER A 122 -15.25 19.48 18.54
CA SER A 122 -16.09 18.35 18.96
C SER A 122 -15.21 17.42 19.80
N THR A 123 -15.28 17.62 21.11
CA THR A 123 -14.42 16.97 22.12
C THR A 123 -14.71 15.48 22.33
N GLU A 124 -15.79 14.95 21.75
CA GLU A 124 -16.36 13.66 22.15
C GLU A 124 -15.76 12.43 21.42
N ASP A 125 -15.16 12.61 20.22
CA ASP A 125 -14.65 11.49 19.40
C ASP A 125 -13.13 11.52 19.14
N GLN A 126 -12.38 12.45 19.75
CA GLN A 126 -10.94 12.57 19.52
C GLN A 126 -10.17 11.48 20.29
N ASN A 127 -10.03 10.30 19.69
CA ASN A 127 -9.05 9.33 20.15
C ASN A 127 -7.68 9.61 19.48
N PRO A 128 -6.75 10.33 20.14
CA PRO A 128 -5.42 10.62 19.58
C PRO A 128 -4.60 9.34 19.36
N ALA A 129 -5.03 8.20 19.93
CA ALA A 129 -4.40 6.92 19.72
C ALA A 129 -4.86 6.20 18.43
N LEU A 130 -5.92 6.66 17.77
CA LEU A 130 -6.49 6.01 16.58
C LEU A 130 -5.47 5.68 15.47
N PRO A 131 -4.57 6.60 15.05
CA PRO A 131 -3.56 6.27 14.04
C PRO A 131 -2.67 5.11 14.46
N TYR A 132 -2.30 5.06 15.74
CA TYR A 132 -1.43 4.04 16.29
C TYR A 132 -2.13 2.69 16.44
N TRP A 133 -3.42 2.69 16.77
CA TRP A 133 -4.24 1.48 16.76
C TRP A 133 -4.41 0.91 15.36
N LEU A 134 -4.73 1.74 14.37
CA LEU A 134 -4.81 1.30 12.98
C LEU A 134 -3.48 0.76 12.47
N PHE A 135 -2.37 1.41 12.83
CA PHE A 135 -1.02 0.92 12.56
C PHE A 135 -0.80 -0.48 13.16
N LEU A 136 -1.05 -0.68 14.45
CA LEU A 136 -0.81 -1.96 15.13
C LEU A 136 -1.70 -3.08 14.62
N ILE A 137 -3.00 -2.83 14.45
CA ILE A 137 -3.96 -3.82 13.97
C ILE A 137 -3.58 -4.27 12.55
N THR A 138 -3.24 -3.32 11.68
CA THR A 138 -2.85 -3.63 10.30
C THR A 138 -1.52 -4.37 10.27
N ALA A 139 -0.51 -3.89 11.02
CA ALA A 139 0.82 -4.48 11.05
C ALA A 139 0.83 -5.92 11.61
N SER A 140 -0.03 -6.22 12.58
CA SER A 140 -0.15 -7.54 13.21
C SER A 140 -1.05 -8.52 12.44
N SER A 141 -1.68 -8.09 11.35
CA SER A 141 -2.52 -8.96 10.52
C SER A 141 -1.67 -10.07 9.89
N ILE A 142 -1.95 -11.31 10.30
CA ILE A 142 -1.23 -12.51 9.82
C ILE A 142 -1.29 -12.61 8.29
N GLY A 143 -2.46 -12.33 7.70
CA GLY A 143 -2.63 -12.33 6.25
C GLY A 143 -1.71 -11.31 5.57
N LEU A 144 -1.64 -10.09 6.10
CA LEU A 144 -0.77 -9.05 5.54
C LEU A 144 0.71 -9.44 5.66
N ILE A 145 1.13 -9.96 6.82
CA ILE A 145 2.51 -10.43 7.04
C ILE A 145 2.87 -11.54 6.03
N ALA A 146 1.97 -12.51 5.85
CA ALA A 146 2.20 -13.64 4.96
C ALA A 146 2.34 -13.20 3.49
N PHE A 147 1.39 -12.39 2.99
CA PHE A 147 1.40 -11.95 1.60
C PHE A 147 2.47 -10.88 1.31
N ALA A 148 2.83 -10.04 2.28
CA ALA A 148 3.91 -9.08 2.11
C ALA A 148 5.28 -9.74 2.02
N ARG A 149 5.48 -10.85 2.73
CA ARG A 149 6.76 -11.60 2.71
C ARG A 149 6.83 -12.60 1.55
N GLY A 150 5.73 -12.84 0.84
CA GLY A 150 5.70 -13.64 -0.38
C GLY A 150 5.81 -12.78 -1.65
N ALA A 151 6.47 -13.30 -2.67
CA ALA A 151 6.45 -12.72 -4.01
C ALA A 151 5.08 -12.99 -4.68
N SER A 152 4.04 -12.24 -4.30
CA SER A 152 2.67 -12.41 -4.79
C SER A 152 2.08 -11.13 -5.38
N PHE A 153 1.24 -11.29 -6.40
CA PHE A 153 0.40 -10.22 -6.95
C PHE A 153 -0.65 -9.68 -5.97
N ASP A 154 -1.00 -10.43 -4.92
CA ASP A 154 -2.03 -10.03 -3.96
C ASP A 154 -1.64 -8.80 -3.16
N ILE A 155 -0.40 -8.74 -2.68
CA ILE A 155 0.08 -7.57 -1.94
C ILE A 155 0.29 -6.35 -2.86
N ILE A 156 0.66 -6.62 -4.12
CA ILE A 156 0.81 -5.60 -5.16
C ILE A 156 -0.52 -4.90 -5.47
N LEU A 157 -1.65 -5.61 -5.33
CA LEU A 157 -2.98 -5.01 -5.41
C LEU A 157 -3.41 -4.35 -4.09
N THR A 158 -3.13 -4.99 -2.96
CA THR A 158 -3.62 -4.58 -1.63
C THR A 158 -3.20 -3.15 -1.28
N PHE A 159 -1.93 -2.79 -1.46
CA PHE A 159 -1.45 -1.45 -1.11
C PHE A 159 -2.09 -0.35 -1.96
N PRO A 160 -2.02 -0.36 -3.30
CA PRO A 160 -2.62 0.68 -4.12
C PRO A 160 -4.13 0.81 -3.92
N VAL A 161 -4.88 -0.31 -3.79
CA VAL A 161 -6.32 -0.24 -3.50
C VAL A 161 -6.57 0.44 -2.15
N THR A 162 -5.84 0.05 -1.10
CA THR A 162 -5.98 0.68 0.23
C THR A 162 -5.63 2.16 0.18
N ALA A 163 -4.48 2.50 -0.41
CA ALA A 163 -4.02 3.88 -0.52
C ALA A 163 -4.99 4.74 -1.35
N SER A 164 -5.59 4.18 -2.40
CA SER A 164 -6.63 4.88 -3.18
C SER A 164 -7.83 5.22 -2.31
N LEU A 165 -8.42 4.23 -1.61
CA LEU A 165 -9.60 4.43 -0.78
C LEU A 165 -9.34 5.38 0.39
N VAL A 166 -8.15 5.30 1.01
CA VAL A 166 -7.72 6.26 2.03
C VAL A 166 -7.65 7.67 1.45
N SER A 167 -7.07 7.83 0.26
CA SER A 167 -6.95 9.13 -0.40
C SER A 167 -8.31 9.72 -0.79
N PHE A 168 -9.24 8.88 -1.26
CA PHE A 168 -10.64 9.26 -1.49
C PHE A 168 -11.33 9.71 -0.20
N PHE A 169 -11.21 8.92 0.88
CA PHE A 169 -11.81 9.25 2.17
C PHE A 169 -11.28 10.60 2.69
N VAL A 170 -9.98 10.82 2.60
CA VAL A 170 -9.35 12.10 2.96
C VAL A 170 -9.90 13.25 2.11
N TYR A 171 -10.05 13.05 0.80
CA TYR A 171 -10.62 14.08 -0.08
C TYR A 171 -12.06 14.45 0.31
N ASP A 172 -12.92 13.45 0.52
CA ASP A 172 -14.35 13.66 0.79
C ASP A 172 -14.61 14.32 2.15
N HIS A 173 -13.75 14.04 3.15
CA HIS A 173 -13.86 14.60 4.51
C HIS A 173 -13.00 15.85 4.75
N SER A 174 -12.17 16.25 3.79
CA SER A 174 -11.41 17.51 3.89
C SER A 174 -12.25 18.68 3.41
N PRO A 175 -12.18 19.86 4.06
CA PRO A 175 -12.86 21.05 3.58
C PRO A 175 -12.36 21.41 2.18
N LYS A 176 -13.30 21.59 1.25
CA LYS A 176 -13.01 21.98 -0.13
C LYS A 176 -12.59 23.44 -0.13
N THR A 177 -11.30 23.70 -0.39
CA THR A 177 -10.77 25.04 -0.59
C THR A 177 -10.43 25.24 -2.08
N THR A 178 -10.45 26.49 -2.55
CA THR A 178 -10.07 26.86 -3.92
C THR A 178 -8.59 26.56 -4.24
N SER A 179 -7.79 26.19 -3.23
CA SER A 179 -6.39 25.80 -3.42
C SER A 179 -6.25 24.42 -4.07
N VAL A 180 -5.31 24.30 -5.00
CA VAL A 180 -4.91 23.03 -5.66
C VAL A 180 -4.57 21.93 -4.63
N LYS A 181 -4.06 22.30 -3.45
CA LYS A 181 -3.73 21.35 -2.38
C LYS A 181 -4.94 20.54 -1.89
N SER A 182 -6.16 21.09 -1.99
CA SER A 182 -7.40 20.39 -1.62
C SER A 182 -7.68 19.18 -2.51
N TYR A 183 -7.20 19.20 -3.77
CA TYR A 183 -7.42 18.14 -4.75
C TYR A 183 -6.28 17.11 -4.81
N MET A 184 -5.18 17.32 -4.07
CA MET A 184 -4.07 16.36 -4.05
C MET A 184 -4.47 14.94 -3.63
N PRO A 185 -5.34 14.73 -2.62
CA PRO A 185 -5.79 13.37 -2.27
C PRO A 185 -6.64 12.74 -3.38
N LEU A 186 -7.39 13.54 -4.15
CA LEU A 186 -8.13 13.04 -5.30
C LEU A 186 -7.19 12.62 -6.44
N ILE A 187 -6.13 13.38 -6.71
CA ILE A 187 -5.10 12.98 -7.68
C ILE A 187 -4.42 11.68 -7.22
N ALA A 188 -4.08 11.58 -5.93
CA ALA A 188 -3.50 10.37 -5.36
C ALA A 188 -4.43 9.15 -5.52
N PHE A 189 -5.74 9.32 -5.32
CA PHE A 189 -6.74 8.28 -5.58
C PHE A 189 -6.62 7.71 -6.99
N TYR A 190 -6.61 8.56 -8.02
CA TYR A 190 -6.48 8.11 -9.41
C TYR A 190 -5.12 7.50 -9.73
N VAL A 191 -4.03 8.05 -9.18
CA VAL A 191 -2.67 7.50 -9.35
C VAL A 191 -2.60 6.09 -8.80
N PHE A 192 -3.11 5.86 -7.58
CA PHE A 192 -3.10 4.53 -6.97
C PHE A 192 -4.01 3.54 -7.69
N ILE A 193 -5.14 3.99 -8.28
CA ILE A 193 -5.94 3.14 -9.18
C ILE A 193 -5.14 2.73 -10.42
N GLY A 194 -4.41 3.66 -11.04
CA GLY A 194 -3.54 3.36 -12.17
C GLY A 194 -2.47 2.32 -11.82
N ILE A 195 -1.85 2.45 -10.64
CA ILE A 195 -0.90 1.45 -10.13
C ILE A 195 -1.61 0.10 -9.89
N ALA A 196 -2.81 0.09 -9.30
CA ALA A 196 -3.59 -1.13 -9.06
C ALA A 196 -3.97 -1.85 -10.36
N LEU A 197 -4.32 -1.09 -11.40
CA LEU A 197 -4.63 -1.59 -12.74
C LEU A 197 -3.42 -2.35 -13.34
N ILE A 198 -2.23 -1.75 -13.28
CA ILE A 198 -1.00 -2.38 -13.78
C ILE A 198 -0.53 -3.49 -12.82
N GLY A 199 -1.05 -3.55 -11.59
CA GLY A 199 -0.82 -4.61 -10.61
C GLY A 199 -1.59 -5.89 -10.90
N LYS A 200 -2.92 -5.81 -11.05
CA LYS A 200 -3.77 -7.01 -11.16
C LYS A 200 -4.95 -6.84 -12.14
N GLY A 201 -4.83 -5.93 -13.09
CA GLY A 201 -5.80 -5.71 -14.16
C GLY A 201 -7.04 -4.96 -13.69
N LEU A 202 -8.16 -5.22 -14.35
CA LEU A 202 -9.43 -4.48 -14.14
C LEU A 202 -9.91 -4.51 -12.68
N VAL A 203 -9.52 -5.54 -11.92
CA VAL A 203 -9.83 -5.67 -10.49
C VAL A 203 -9.39 -4.43 -9.70
N GLY A 204 -8.24 -3.84 -10.05
CA GLY A 204 -7.73 -2.62 -9.41
C GLY A 204 -8.53 -1.34 -9.70
N ILE A 205 -9.39 -1.34 -10.72
CA ILE A 205 -10.33 -0.25 -11.03
C ILE A 205 -11.69 -0.57 -10.43
N VAL A 206 -12.19 -1.78 -10.68
CA VAL A 206 -13.57 -2.17 -10.34
C VAL A 206 -13.82 -2.01 -8.85
N PHE A 207 -12.92 -2.48 -7.98
CA PHE A 207 -13.14 -2.40 -6.53
C PHE A 207 -13.17 -0.96 -6.02
N PRO A 208 -12.15 -0.09 -6.25
CA PRO A 208 -12.20 1.28 -5.77
C PRO A 208 -13.44 2.05 -6.27
N PHE A 209 -13.76 1.97 -7.56
CA PHE A 209 -14.92 2.69 -8.09
C PHE A 209 -16.25 2.12 -7.61
N ALA A 210 -16.40 0.80 -7.50
CA ALA A 210 -17.63 0.18 -6.97
C ALA A 210 -17.85 0.56 -5.50
N ILE A 211 -16.79 0.57 -4.68
CA ILE A 211 -16.86 0.97 -3.27
C ILE A 211 -17.26 2.46 -3.16
N VAL A 212 -16.65 3.33 -3.97
CA VAL A 212 -16.99 4.77 -3.99
C VAL A 212 -18.42 5.00 -4.49
N ALA A 213 -18.86 4.30 -5.53
CA ALA A 213 -20.23 4.41 -6.04
C ALA A 213 -21.25 3.94 -5.00
N PHE A 214 -20.98 2.82 -4.33
CA PHE A 214 -21.84 2.30 -3.27
C PHE A 214 -21.86 3.23 -2.05
N TYR A 215 -20.72 3.82 -1.69
CA TYR A 215 -20.64 4.85 -0.65
C TYR A 215 -21.56 6.03 -0.92
N TYR A 216 -21.58 6.56 -2.15
CA TYR A 216 -22.49 7.65 -2.51
C TYR A 216 -23.95 7.21 -2.65
N LEU A 217 -24.23 5.94 -2.93
CA LEU A 217 -25.60 5.42 -2.99
C LEU A 217 -26.24 5.31 -1.59
N LEU A 218 -25.43 5.04 -0.57
CA LEU A 218 -25.89 4.84 0.81
C LEU A 218 -25.92 6.13 1.65
N ARG A 219 -25.38 7.24 1.14
CA ARG A 219 -25.26 8.52 1.83
C ARG A 219 -26.41 9.44 1.49
#